data_AF-A0A7X8N2R6-F1
#
_entry.id   AF-A0A7X8N2R6-F1
#
_cell.length_a   1.000
_cell.length_b   1.000
_cell.length_c   1.000
_cell.angle_alpha   90.00
_cell.angle_beta   90.00
_cell.angle_gamma   90.00
#
_symmetry.space_group_name_H-M   'P 1'
#
loop_
_entity.id
_entity.type
_entity.pdbx_description
1 polymer ?
#
loop_
_entity_poly.entity_id
_entity_poly.type
_entity_poly.pdbx_seq_one_letter_code
_entity_poly.pdbx_strand_id
1 'polypeptide(L)' 'MGELIPFPLPGSDLTKEELLDYYQLKQHIAQAQTFREVRICKKLFKEWKEKIEARRRQE' A
#
# COMPACT_ATOMS: atom_id res chain seq x y z
N MET A 1 8.94 -2.83 23.53
CA MET A 1 7.62 -3.42 23.24
C MET A 1 7.16 -2.85 21.91
N GLY A 2 7.54 -3.48 20.79
CA GLY A 2 7.04 -3.09 19.48
C GLY A 2 5.82 -3.95 19.20
N GLU A 3 4.63 -3.37 19.30
CA GLU A 3 3.39 -4.07 18.98
C GLU A 3 3.47 -4.62 17.55
N LEU A 4 3.46 -5.95 17.43
CA LEU A 4 3.26 -6.65 16.18
C LEU A 4 1.88 -6.25 15.65
N ILE A 5 1.88 -5.45 14.59
CA ILE A 5 0.68 -5.05 13.85
C ILE A 5 -0.08 -6.33 13.47
N PRO A 6 -1.34 -6.50 13.91
CA PRO A 6 -2.11 -7.68 13.58
C PRO A 6 -2.43 -7.66 12.09
N PHE A 7 -1.74 -8.50 11.32
CA PHE A 7 -2.21 -8.96 10.03
C PHE A 7 -3.00 -10.27 10.22
N PRO A 8 -4.07 -10.55 9.46
CA PRO A 8 -4.67 -9.80 8.35
C PRO A 8 -6.13 -9.34 8.59
N LEU A 9 -6.56 -8.30 7.88
CA LEU A 9 -7.99 -7.97 7.70
C LEU A 9 -8.69 -9.15 6.98
N PRO A 10 -9.78 -9.72 7.54
CA PRO A 10 -10.54 -10.77 6.86
C PRO A 10 -11.15 -10.20 5.57
N GLY A 11 -10.73 -10.69 4.41
CA GLY A 11 -11.23 -10.28 3.08
C GLY A 11 -10.21 -9.64 2.13
N SER A 12 -8.93 -9.53 2.52
CA SER A 12 -7.88 -9.03 1.62
C SER A 12 -7.37 -10.14 0.70
N ASP A 13 -7.69 -10.03 -0.59
CA ASP A 13 -7.12 -10.79 -1.72
C ASP A 13 -5.64 -10.45 -2.00
N LEU A 14 -5.04 -9.66 -1.11
CA LEU A 14 -3.70 -9.11 -1.25
C LEU A 14 -2.69 -10.08 -0.65
N THR A 15 -1.63 -10.37 -1.39
CA THR A 15 -0.52 -11.18 -0.90
C THR A 15 0.21 -10.46 0.24
N LYS A 16 1.00 -11.22 1.00
CA LYS A 16 1.86 -10.67 2.07
C LYS A 16 2.77 -9.55 1.55
N GLU A 17 3.28 -9.68 0.32
CA GLU A 17 4.13 -8.68 -0.32
C GLU A 17 3.33 -7.41 -0.66
N GLU A 18 2.15 -7.54 -1.28
CA GLU A 18 1.29 -6.39 -1.61
C GLU A 18 0.86 -5.62 -0.36
N LEU A 19 0.57 -6.35 0.72
CA LEU A 19 0.30 -5.77 2.01
C LEU A 19 1.50 -5.01 2.57
N LEU A 20 2.70 -5.55 2.48
CA LEU A 20 3.90 -4.89 2.99
C LEU A 20 4.18 -3.59 2.22
N ASP A 21 4.04 -3.61 0.89
CA ASP A 21 4.08 -2.44 0.02
C ASP A 21 3.04 -1.39 0.42
N TYR A 22 1.80 -1.81 0.70
CA TYR A 22 0.74 -0.90 1.16
C TYR A 22 1.10 -0.19 2.48
N TYR A 23 1.68 -0.92 3.44
CA TYR A 23 2.08 -0.33 4.72
C TYR A 23 3.24 0.66 4.54
N GLN A 24 4.23 0.33 3.72
CA GLN A 24 5.32 1.25 3.39
C GLN A 24 4.80 2.51 2.71
N LEU A 25 3.89 2.38 1.74
CA LEU A 25 3.22 3.50 1.07
C LEU A 25 2.45 4.37 2.06
N LYS A 26 1.69 3.76 2.96
CA LYS A 26 0.93 4.47 3.99
C LYS A 26 1.85 5.24 4.96
N GLN A 27 2.97 4.63 5.34
CA GLN A 27 3.97 5.28 6.20
C GLN A 27 4.65 6.45 5.47
N HIS A 28 5.02 6.30 4.20
CA HIS A 28 5.55 7.38 3.38
C HIS A 28 4.55 8.54 3.21
N ILE A 29 3.26 8.25 3.03
CA ILE A 29 2.22 9.29 3.00
C ILE A 29 2.11 10.00 4.34
N ALA A 30 2.15 9.26 5.45
CA ALA A 30 2.07 9.83 6.79
C ALA A 30 3.29 10.69 7.15
N GLN A 31 4.46 10.36 6.60
CA GLN A 31 5.70 11.11 6.78
C GLN A 31 5.88 12.23 5.75
N ALA A 32 5.08 12.27 4.69
CA ALA A 32 5.18 13.30 3.66
C ALA A 32 4.82 14.68 4.25
N GLN A 33 5.80 15.60 4.26
CA GLN A 33 5.61 16.95 4.79
C GLN A 33 5.25 17.95 3.69
N THR A 34 5.58 17.64 2.44
CA THR A 34 5.36 18.53 1.30
C THR A 34 4.23 18.05 0.40
N PHE A 35 3.43 18.97 -0.14
CA PHE A 35 2.42 18.69 -1.17
C PHE A 35 2.98 17.93 -2.37
N ARG A 36 4.24 18.17 -2.74
CA ARG A 36 4.92 17.47 -3.83
C ARG A 36 5.14 15.99 -3.49
N GLU A 37 5.54 15.67 -2.26
CA GLU A 37 5.72 14.31 -1.78
C GLU A 37 4.38 13.59 -1.66
N VAL A 38 3.35 14.26 -1.14
CA VAL A 38 1.98 13.72 -1.11
C VAL A 38 1.48 13.41 -2.53
N ARG A 39 1.79 14.26 -3.51
CA ARG A 39 1.41 14.04 -4.92
C ARG A 39 2.14 12.84 -5.52
N ILE A 40 3.43 12.67 -5.21
CA ILE A 40 4.23 11.50 -5.62
C ILE A 40 3.67 10.24 -4.97
N CYS A 41 3.38 10.26 -3.66
CA CYS A 41 2.82 9.12 -2.96
C CYS A 41 1.42 8.75 -3.48
N LYS A 42 0.58 9.74 -3.83
CA LYS A 42 -0.70 9.49 -4.51
C LYS A 42 -0.50 8.79 -5.86
N LYS A 43 0.52 9.17 -6.62
CA LYS A 43 0.85 8.53 -7.90
C LYS A 43 1.29 7.07 -7.68
N LEU A 44 2.23 6.84 -6.75
CA LEU A 44 2.70 5.50 -6.40
C LEU A 44 1.56 4.60 -5.90
N PHE A 45 0.65 5.14 -5.10
CA PHE A 45 -0.53 4.41 -4.63
C PHE A 45 -1.46 4.00 -5.79
N LYS A 46 -1.64 4.87 -6.78
CA LYS A 46 -2.42 4.55 -7.98
C LYS A 46 -1.76 3.46 -8.81
N GLU A 47 -0.44 3.53 -9.01
CA GLU A 47 0.33 2.50 -9.73
C GLU A 47 0.26 1.14 -9.02
N TRP A 48 0.37 1.12 -7.69
CA TRP A 48 0.21 -0.09 -6.89
C TRP A 48 -1.20 -0.69 -7.05
N LYS A 49 -2.24 0.14 -7.00
CA LYS A 49 -3.62 -0.30 -7.22
C LYS A 49 -3.82 -0.88 -8.63
N GLU A 50 -3.28 -0.21 -9.65
CA GLU A 50 -3.34 -0.69 -11.04
C GLU A 50 -2.63 -2.05 -11.22
N LYS A 51 -1.50 -2.28 -10.54
CA LYS A 51 -0.82 -3.59 -10.56
C LYS A 51 -1.69 -4.71 -9.97
N ILE A 52 -2.37 -4.45 -8.86
CA ILE A 52 -3.27 -5.43 -8.22
C ILE A 52 -4.48 -5.71 -9.10
N GLU A 53 -5.11 -4.66 -9.65
CA GLU A 53 -6.24 -4.84 -10.56
C GLU A 53 -5.82 -5.61 -11.83
N ALA A 54 -4.64 -5.32 -12.39
CA ALA A 54 -4.12 -6.05 -13.55
C ALA A 54 -3.88 -7.53 -13.25
N ARG A 55 -3.32 -7.86 -12.07
CA ARG A 55 -3.15 -9.24 -11.62
C ARG A 55 -4.50 -9.94 -11.45
N ARG A 56 -5.44 -9.30 -10.74
CA ARG A 56 -6.77 -9.85 -10.47
C ARG A 56 -7.61 -10.08 -11.73
N ARG A 57 -7.27 -9.41 -12.83
CA ARG A 57 -7.90 -9.60 -14.14
C ARG A 57 -7.27 -10.74 -14.96
N GLN A 58 -6.08 -11.20 -14.58
CA GLN A 58 -5.40 -12.36 -15.18
C GLN A 58 -5.73 -13.69 -14.47
N GLU A 59 -6.16 -13.66 -13.21
CA GLU A 59 -6.77 -14.79 -12.49
C GLU A 59 -8.25 -14.95 -12.86
#